data_AF-A0A0D4ZYB3-F1
#
_entry.id   AF-A0A0D4ZYB3-F1
#
_cell.length_a   1.000
_cell.length_b   1.000
_cell.length_c   1.000
_cell.angle_alpha   90.00
_cell.angle_beta   90.00
_cell.angle_gamma   90.00
#
_symmetry.space_group_name_H-M   'P 1'
#
loop_
_entity.id
_entity.type
_entity.pdbx_description
1 polymer ?
#
loop_
_entity_poly.entity_id
_entity_poly.type
_entity_poly.pdbx_seq_one_letter_code
_entity_poly.pdbx_strand_id
1 'polypeptide(L)'
;MSESRPYRSTPIFDEHTLPAALRARHDTKAGVWGLIRVIEGALTLTYVDPSSEIVLTPDRPGLVLPQQPHFVTPLGQMKMQVDFYDHRPDV
;
A
#
# COMPACT_ATOMS: atom_id res chain seq x y z
N MET A 1 -22.22 7.96 -3.11
CA MET A 1 -21.38 6.96 -3.80
C MET A 1 -21.01 5.94 -2.73
N SER A 2 -21.24 4.65 -2.97
CA SER A 2 -20.99 3.62 -1.95
C SER A 2 -19.48 3.47 -1.79
N GLU A 3 -18.93 3.83 -0.64
CA GLU A 3 -17.52 3.54 -0.35
C GLU A 3 -17.32 2.03 -0.35
N SER A 4 -16.41 1.56 -1.21
CA SER A 4 -15.96 0.18 -1.21
C SER A 4 -15.34 -0.13 0.17
N ARG A 5 -15.72 -1.24 0.80
CA ARG A 5 -15.21 -1.63 2.12
C ARG A 5 -14.13 -2.70 1.99
N PRO A 6 -12.97 -2.56 2.67
CA PRO A 6 -11.97 -3.61 2.67
C PRO A 6 -12.48 -4.83 3.45
N TYR A 7 -12.12 -6.04 2.99
CA TYR A 7 -12.41 -7.26 3.74
C TYR A 7 -11.41 -7.47 4.89
N ARG A 8 -10.23 -6.82 4.81
CA ARG A 8 -9.18 -6.87 5.82
C ARG A 8 -8.32 -5.61 5.75
N SER A 9 -7.87 -5.14 6.91
CA SER A 9 -6.81 -4.12 7.01
C SER A 9 -5.69 -4.63 7.91
N THR A 10 -4.47 -4.16 7.68
CA THR A 10 -3.34 -4.41 8.60
C THR A 10 -3.49 -3.58 9.88
N PRO A 11 -2.72 -3.86 10.95
CA PRO A 11 -2.39 -2.85 11.94
C PRO A 11 -1.76 -1.61 11.27
N ILE A 12 -1.74 -0.50 11.99
CA ILE A 12 -0.95 0.66 11.60
C ILE A 12 0.52 0.32 11.84
N PHE A 13 1.34 0.56 10.83
CA PHE A 13 2.80 0.46 10.91
C PHE A 13 3.42 1.84 10.91
N ASP A 14 4.47 2.00 11.69
CA ASP A 14 5.42 3.12 11.61
C ASP A 14 6.74 2.67 10.96
N GLU A 15 7.73 3.57 10.87
CA GLU A 15 9.04 3.26 10.28
C GLU A 15 9.82 2.15 10.99
N HIS A 16 9.49 1.88 12.26
CA HIS A 16 10.16 0.88 13.09
C HIS A 16 9.44 -0.48 13.08
N THR A 17 8.12 -0.46 12.96
CA THR A 17 7.25 -1.64 13.01
C THR A 17 6.86 -2.15 11.61
N LEU A 18 7.15 -1.39 10.54
CA LEU A 18 6.92 -1.83 9.17
C LEU A 18 7.66 -3.15 8.87
N PRO A 19 6.94 -4.26 8.60
CA PRO A 19 7.56 -5.55 8.38
C PRO A 19 8.52 -5.55 7.20
N ALA A 20 9.65 -6.25 7.34
CA ALA A 20 10.64 -6.38 6.27
C ALA A 20 10.05 -6.93 4.96
N ALA A 21 9.02 -7.78 5.05
CA ALA A 21 8.33 -8.33 3.88
C ALA A 21 7.67 -7.24 3.02
N LEU A 22 7.14 -6.16 3.61
CA LEU A 22 6.54 -5.06 2.84
C LEU A 22 7.59 -4.12 2.23
N ARG A 23 8.82 -4.13 2.77
CA ARG A 23 9.97 -3.37 2.26
C ARG A 23 10.75 -4.11 1.17
N ALA A 24 10.50 -5.41 1.01
CA ALA A 24 11.06 -6.24 -0.05
C ALA A 24 10.03 -6.44 -1.17
N ARG A 25 10.50 -6.82 -2.36
CA ARG A 25 9.64 -7.17 -3.49
C ARG A 25 8.63 -8.25 -3.07
N HIS A 26 7.36 -7.95 -3.21
CA HIS A 26 6.25 -8.87 -2.99
C HIS A 26 5.06 -8.48 -3.88
N ASP A 27 3.99 -9.28 -3.83
CA ASP A 27 2.74 -9.01 -4.52
C ASP A 27 1.54 -9.50 -3.69
N THR A 28 0.35 -9.07 -4.10
CA THR A 28 -0.91 -9.62 -3.59
C THR A 28 -1.32 -10.84 -4.40
N LYS A 29 -2.17 -11.69 -3.81
CA LYS A 29 -2.76 -12.83 -4.52
C LYS A 29 -3.64 -12.39 -5.70
N ALA A 30 -3.89 -13.31 -6.64
CA ALA A 30 -4.90 -13.11 -7.67
C ALA A 30 -6.26 -12.70 -7.05
N GLY A 31 -6.92 -11.73 -7.68
CA GLY A 31 -8.18 -11.17 -7.18
C GLY A 31 -8.09 -10.31 -5.92
N VAL A 32 -6.88 -9.95 -5.45
CA VAL A 32 -6.70 -9.10 -4.26
C VAL A 32 -6.05 -7.77 -4.64
N TRP A 33 -6.76 -6.67 -4.39
CA TRP A 33 -6.23 -5.32 -4.49
C TRP A 33 -5.67 -4.88 -3.14
N GLY A 34 -4.53 -4.21 -3.16
CA GLY A 34 -3.96 -3.55 -1.99
C GLY A 34 -4.10 -2.04 -2.12
N LEU A 35 -4.61 -1.37 -1.08
CA LEU A 35 -4.61 0.08 -1.01
C LEU A 35 -3.76 0.52 0.17
N ILE A 36 -2.63 1.15 -0.13
CA ILE A 36 -1.68 1.66 0.84
C ILE A 36 -2.09 3.08 1.21
N ARG A 37 -2.52 3.28 2.45
CA ARG A 37 -2.87 4.59 2.99
C ARG A 37 -1.79 5.06 3.93
N VAL A 38 -1.29 6.27 3.70
CA VAL A 38 -0.44 6.97 4.67
C VAL A 38 -1.37 7.76 5.60
N ILE A 39 -1.13 7.67 6.89
CA ILE A 39 -1.85 8.43 7.92
C ILE A 39 -1.04 9.67 8.30
N GLU A 40 0.28 9.53 8.37
CA GLU A 40 1.23 10.58 8.72
C GLU A 40 2.54 10.37 7.97
N GLY A 41 3.24 11.45 7.61
CA GLY A 41 4.53 11.39 6.92
C GLY A 41 4.42 11.01 5.44
N ALA A 42 5.41 10.30 4.94
CA ALA A 42 5.45 9.85 3.54
C ALA A 42 6.29 8.59 3.35
N LEU A 43 6.02 7.87 2.27
CA LEU A 43 6.82 6.74 1.80
C LEU A 43 6.84 6.69 0.27
N THR A 44 7.83 6.03 -0.29
CA THR A 44 7.85 5.69 -1.73
C THR A 44 7.24 4.31 -1.93
N LEU A 45 6.27 4.21 -2.84
CA LEU A 45 5.80 2.95 -3.41
C LEU A 45 6.51 2.74 -4.75
N THR A 46 7.26 1.64 -4.86
CA THR A 46 7.95 1.23 -6.09
C THR A 46 7.20 0.07 -6.71
N TYR A 47 6.73 0.24 -7.94
CA TYR A 47 6.27 -0.84 -8.81
C TYR A 47 7.45 -1.41 -9.57
N VAL A 48 7.53 -2.74 -9.68
CA VAL A 48 8.69 -3.41 -10.29
C VAL A 48 8.51 -3.61 -11.79
N ASP A 49 7.29 -3.90 -12.25
CA ASP A 49 7.00 -4.18 -13.65
C ASP A 49 5.59 -3.68 -14.05
N PRO A 50 5.49 -2.65 -14.91
CA PRO A 50 6.58 -1.79 -15.35
C PRO A 50 7.19 -1.00 -14.17
N SER A 51 8.50 -0.75 -14.23
CA SER A 51 9.20 -0.01 -13.18
C SER A 51 8.72 1.44 -13.11
N SER A 52 8.22 1.84 -11.94
CA SER A 52 7.84 3.22 -11.65
C SER A 52 7.75 3.45 -10.15
N GLU A 53 7.86 4.71 -9.72
CA GLU A 53 7.82 5.08 -8.31
C GLU A 53 6.86 6.24 -8.09
N ILE A 54 6.14 6.19 -6.97
CA ILE A 54 5.31 7.30 -6.51
C ILE A 54 5.52 7.54 -5.02
N VAL A 55 5.53 8.81 -4.63
CA VAL A 55 5.48 9.19 -3.20
C VAL A 55 4.03 9.17 -2.75
N LEU A 56 3.76 8.42 -1.68
CA LEU A 56 2.49 8.39 -0.99
C LEU A 56 2.51 9.36 0.19
N THR A 57 1.41 10.07 0.37
CA THR A 57 1.14 11.02 1.46
C THR A 57 -0.29 10.78 1.96
N PRO A 58 -0.74 11.42 3.06
CA PRO A 58 -2.12 11.25 3.53
C PRO A 58 -3.19 11.56 2.47
N ASP A 59 -2.91 12.48 1.56
CA ASP A 59 -3.82 12.88 0.47
C ASP A 59 -3.66 12.04 -0.80
N ARG A 60 -2.65 11.16 -0.86
CA ARG A 60 -2.32 10.38 -2.06
C ARG A 60 -2.06 8.90 -1.70
N PRO A 61 -3.12 8.08 -1.57
CA PRO A 61 -2.96 6.65 -1.36
C PRO A 61 -2.42 5.93 -2.60
N GLY A 62 -1.78 4.79 -2.39
CA GLY A 62 -1.23 3.95 -3.45
C GLY A 62 -2.09 2.72 -3.71
N LEU A 63 -2.56 2.54 -4.95
CA LEU A 63 -3.32 1.34 -5.36
C LEU A 63 -2.39 0.33 -6.01
N VAL A 64 -2.41 -0.90 -5.50
CA VAL A 64 -1.71 -2.07 -6.04
C VAL A 64 -2.73 -3.03 -6.64
N LEU A 65 -2.51 -3.41 -7.90
CA LEU A 65 -3.34 -4.38 -8.60
C LEU A 65 -3.02 -5.83 -8.18
N PRO A 66 -3.95 -6.79 -8.37
CA PRO A 66 -3.68 -8.19 -8.11
C PRO A 66 -2.41 -8.68 -8.81
N GLN A 67 -1.53 -9.35 -8.05
CA GLN A 67 -0.26 -9.90 -8.53
C GLN A 67 0.72 -8.87 -9.09
N GLN A 68 0.51 -7.57 -8.83
CA GLN A 68 1.43 -6.52 -9.26
C GLN A 68 2.61 -6.45 -8.30
N PRO A 69 3.85 -6.75 -8.73
CA PRO A 69 4.99 -6.75 -7.84
C PRO A 69 5.40 -5.34 -7.45
N HIS A 70 5.56 -5.11 -6.15
CA HIS A 70 5.85 -3.80 -5.57
C HIS A 70 6.57 -3.93 -4.21
N PHE A 71 7.00 -2.81 -3.65
CA PHE A 71 7.47 -2.67 -2.28
C PHE A 71 7.40 -1.22 -1.82
N VAL A 72 7.52 -0.98 -0.51
CA VAL A 72 7.50 0.37 0.07
C VAL A 72 8.80 0.72 0.79
N THR A 73 9.22 1.98 0.67
CA THR A 73 10.38 2.55 1.36
C THR A 73 9.96 3.78 2.17
N PRO A 74 10.02 3.76 3.51
CA PRO A 74 9.74 4.96 4.31
C PRO A 74 10.68 6.12 3.95
N LEU A 75 10.16 7.34 3.91
CA LEU A 75 10.96 8.56 3.67
C LEU A 75 11.29 9.34 4.96
N GLY A 76 11.15 8.69 6.11
CA GLY A 76 11.30 9.27 7.44
C GLY A 76 10.29 8.68 8.41
N GLN A 77 9.97 9.44 9.45
CA GLN A 77 8.85 9.12 10.35
C GLN A 77 7.56 9.07 9.55
N MET A 78 6.80 7.98 9.68
CA MET A 78 5.55 7.80 8.95
C MET A 78 4.61 6.87 9.71
N LYS A 79 3.33 6.92 9.35
CA LYS A 79 2.35 5.90 9.71
C LYS A 79 1.60 5.46 8.48
N MET A 80 1.45 4.16 8.27
CA MET A 80 0.69 3.61 7.16
C MET A 80 -0.20 2.45 7.58
N GLN A 81 -1.23 2.19 6.78
CA GLN A 81 -2.07 1.00 6.86
C GLN A 81 -2.30 0.48 5.44
N VAL A 82 -2.40 -0.85 5.30
CA VAL A 82 -2.78 -1.48 4.03
C VAL A 82 -4.17 -2.08 4.17
N ASP A 83 -5.06 -1.66 3.29
CA ASP A 83 -6.39 -2.22 3.11
C ASP A 83 -6.38 -3.24 1.97
N PHE A 84 -7.05 -4.37 2.16
CA PHE A 84 -7.20 -5.41 1.15
C PHE A 84 -8.66 -5.53 0.70
N TYR A 85 -8.85 -5.57 -0.62
CA TYR A 85 -10.15 -5.67 -1.27
C TYR A 85 -10.17 -6.88 -2.21
N ASP A 86 -11.33 -7.52 -2.34
CA ASP A 86 -11.63 -8.58 -3.29
C ASP A 86 -12.21 -8.05 -4.62
N HIS A 87 -12.28 -6.72 -4.74
CA HIS A 87 -12.68 -5.96 -5.91
C HIS A 87 -11.80 -4.69 -6.00
N ARG A 88 -11.85 -3.99 -7.14
CA ARG A 88 -11.21 -2.68 -7.25
C ARG A 88 -11.94 -1.69 -6.34
N PRO A 89 -11.26 -1.04 -5.37
CA PRO A 89 -11.92 -0.08 -4.50
C PRO A 89 -12.23 1.22 -5.25
N ASP A 90 -13.38 1.81 -4.95
CA ASP A 90 -13.75 3.18 -5.34
C ASP A 90 -13.08 4.16 -4.37
N VAL A 91 -11.94 4.73 -4.79
CA VAL A 91 -11.10 5.68 -4.02
C VAL A 91 -10.90 7.00 -4.76
#